data_AF-A0A8T8WAD2-F1
#
_entry.id   AF-A0A8T8WAD2-F1
#
_cell.length_a   1.000
_cell.length_b   1.000
_cell.length_c   1.000
_cell.angle_alpha   90.00
_cell.angle_beta   90.00
_cell.angle_gamma   90.00
#
_symmetry.space_group_name_H-M   'P 1'
#
loop_
_entity.id
_entity.type
_entity.pdbx_description
1 polymer ?
#
loop_
_entity_poly.entity_id
_entity_poly.type
_entity_poly.pdbx_seq_one_letter_code
_entity_poly.pdbx_strand_id
1 'polypeptide(L)'
;MYSRHHAAISAVVAAGLVLWLPLGATPAAAAGAWALLTAVGVAIDLDHFAMARLVRGDWANARRAITDPRAALLDQSELFDPGDLWPLHRLLSHAVLAPVAVAAAWAVGNALAVAGLGVTATAAALATAVVLYVHVLTDLIWDVWRQDRYHENVRRVAGDDDPSGP
;
A
#
# COMPACT_ATOMS: atom_id res chain seq x y z
N MET A 1 -5.77 -2.98 -6.35
CA MET A 1 -6.83 -3.75 -5.65
C MET A 1 -7.55 -2.82 -4.64
N TYR A 2 -8.57 -3.24 -3.87
CA TYR A 2 -9.17 -2.36 -2.83
C TYR A 2 -8.36 -2.40 -1.53
N SER A 3 -8.22 -1.28 -0.81
CA SER A 3 -7.47 -1.18 0.46
C SER A 3 -7.91 -2.20 1.52
N ARG A 4 -9.21 -2.49 1.65
CA ARG A 4 -9.69 -3.54 2.57
C ARG A 4 -9.12 -4.94 2.28
N HIS A 5 -8.84 -5.24 1.01
CA HIS A 5 -8.21 -6.51 0.63
C HIS A 5 -6.73 -6.51 1.00
N HIS A 6 -6.02 -5.40 0.77
CA HIS A 6 -4.63 -5.23 1.22
C HIS A 6 -4.53 -5.35 2.75
N ALA A 7 -5.44 -4.73 3.49
CA ALA A 7 -5.50 -4.83 4.95
C ALA A 7 -5.71 -6.28 5.41
N ALA A 8 -6.67 -7.00 4.82
CA ALA A 8 -6.94 -8.39 5.17
C ALA A 8 -5.75 -9.32 4.84
N ILE A 9 -5.17 -9.20 3.64
CA ILE A 9 -4.01 -10.00 3.24
C ILE A 9 -2.79 -9.67 4.10
N SER A 10 -2.51 -8.39 4.33
CA SER A 10 -1.41 -7.95 5.19
C SER A 10 -1.57 -8.45 6.62
N ALA A 11 -2.79 -8.45 7.16
CA ALA A 11 -3.07 -8.97 8.50
C ALA A 11 -2.81 -10.49 8.60
N VAL A 12 -3.17 -11.27 7.57
CA VAL A 12 -2.89 -12.71 7.53
C VAL A 12 -1.39 -12.99 7.43
N VAL A 13 -0.70 -12.28 6.54
CA VAL A 13 0.75 -12.41 6.37
C VAL A 13 1.49 -11.99 7.64
N ALA A 14 1.11 -10.85 8.24
CA ALA A 14 1.66 -10.36 9.50
C ALA A 14 1.45 -11.36 10.64
N ALA A 15 0.29 -11.99 10.74
CA ALA A 15 0.02 -12.99 11.76
C ALA A 15 0.98 -14.19 11.63
N GLY A 16 1.20 -14.68 10.40
CA GLY A 16 2.23 -15.69 10.14
C GLY A 16 3.61 -15.21 10.57
N LEU A 17 4.05 -14.04 10.12
CA LEU A 17 5.38 -13.52 10.43
C LEU A 17 5.63 -13.35 11.93
N VAL A 18 4.65 -12.85 12.69
CA VAL A 18 4.74 -12.69 14.16
C VAL A 18 4.87 -14.03 14.88
N LEU A 19 4.29 -15.10 14.34
CA LEU A 19 4.44 -16.45 14.91
C LEU A 19 5.82 -17.07 14.63
N TRP A 20 6.49 -16.66 13.55
CA TRP A 20 7.74 -17.29 13.07
C TRP A 20 9.00 -16.44 13.29
N LEU A 21 8.88 -15.14 13.55
CA LEU A 21 10.00 -14.22 13.67
C LEU A 21 10.08 -13.57 15.07
N PRO A 22 11.29 -13.20 15.54
CA PRO A 22 11.45 -12.48 16.81
C PRO A 22 11.01 -11.01 16.66
N LEU A 23 9.70 -10.79 16.76
CA LEU A 23 9.01 -9.51 16.61
C LEU A 23 8.40 -9.02 17.93
N GLY A 24 8.86 -9.54 19.06
CA GLY A 24 8.43 -9.13 20.40
C GLY A 24 8.55 -10.25 21.43
N ALA A 25 8.94 -9.91 22.65
CA ALA A 25 9.09 -10.88 23.74
C ALA A 25 7.80 -11.17 24.53
N THR A 26 6.74 -10.37 24.33
CA THR A 26 5.48 -10.46 25.07
C THR A 26 4.28 -10.52 24.12
N PRO A 27 3.11 -11.04 24.56
CA PRO A 27 1.90 -11.03 23.75
C PRO A 27 1.49 -9.62 23.29
N ALA A 28 1.70 -8.61 24.14
CA ALA A 28 1.41 -7.22 23.79
C ALA A 28 2.35 -6.70 22.68
N ALA A 29 3.65 -7.02 22.76
CA ALA A 29 4.62 -6.67 21.72
C ALA A 29 4.31 -7.38 20.39
N ALA A 30 3.95 -8.66 20.45
CA ALA A 30 3.53 -9.44 19.28
C ALA A 30 2.28 -8.85 18.61
N ALA A 31 1.25 -8.49 19.40
CA ALA A 31 0.06 -7.82 18.90
C ALA A 31 0.38 -6.45 18.28
N GLY A 32 1.28 -5.69 18.91
CA GLY A 32 1.77 -4.42 18.37
C GLY A 32 2.50 -4.59 17.03
N ALA A 33 3.38 -5.58 16.91
CA ALA A 33 4.08 -5.89 15.66
C ALA A 33 3.11 -6.33 14.56
N TRP A 34 2.12 -7.17 14.89
CA TRP A 34 1.06 -7.57 13.95
C TRP A 34 0.28 -6.36 13.43
N ALA A 35 -0.18 -5.48 14.34
CA ALA A 35 -0.92 -4.28 13.97
C ALA A 35 -0.08 -3.33 13.11
N LEU A 36 1.19 -3.12 13.48
CA LEU A 36 2.12 -2.28 12.73
C LEU A 36 2.38 -2.83 11.32
N LEU A 37 2.67 -4.13 11.18
CA LEU A 37 2.90 -4.75 9.88
C LEU A 37 1.66 -4.68 8.99
N THR A 38 0.47 -4.91 9.56
CA THR A 38 -0.80 -4.73 8.85
C THR A 38 -0.95 -3.29 8.35
N ALA A 39 -0.66 -2.31 9.22
CA ALA A 39 -0.73 -0.90 8.88
C ALA A 39 0.29 -0.52 7.80
N VAL A 40 1.52 -1.05 7.85
CA VAL A 40 2.57 -0.83 6.83
C VAL A 40 2.10 -1.30 5.46
N GLY A 41 1.47 -2.48 5.38
CA GLY A 41 0.91 -2.99 4.12
C GLY A 41 -0.12 -2.04 3.51
N VAL A 42 -0.96 -1.39 4.30
CA VAL A 42 -1.95 -0.43 3.78
C VAL A 42 -1.34 0.96 3.55
N ALA A 43 -0.41 1.38 4.40
CA ALA A 43 0.14 2.73 4.40
C ALA A 43 1.03 3.01 3.18
N ILE A 44 1.54 1.98 2.51
CA ILE A 44 2.30 2.18 1.28
C ILE A 44 1.44 2.84 0.18
N ASP A 45 0.13 2.55 0.14
CA ASP A 45 -0.81 3.15 -0.83
C ASP A 45 -1.09 4.64 -0.59
N LEU A 46 -0.55 5.23 0.49
CA LEU A 46 -0.59 6.68 0.66
C LEU A 46 0.22 7.40 -0.42
N ASP A 47 1.14 6.70 -1.08
CA ASP A 47 1.89 7.20 -2.23
C ASP A 47 0.99 7.54 -3.43
N HIS A 48 -0.20 6.92 -3.54
CA HIS A 48 -1.19 7.22 -4.57
C HIS A 48 -1.57 8.70 -4.59
N PHE A 49 -1.65 9.35 -3.43
CA PHE A 49 -1.95 10.77 -3.35
C PHE A 49 -0.81 11.63 -3.90
N ALA A 50 0.44 11.24 -3.66
CA ALA A 50 1.61 11.91 -4.22
C ALA A 50 1.68 11.69 -5.73
N MET A 51 1.43 10.47 -6.20
CA MET A 51 1.41 10.15 -7.63
C MET A 51 0.27 10.89 -8.35
N ALA A 52 -0.93 10.92 -7.79
CA ALA A 52 -2.05 11.70 -8.35
C ALA A 52 -1.74 13.20 -8.37
N ARG A 53 -1.04 13.72 -7.34
CA ARG A 53 -0.55 15.10 -7.34
C ARG A 53 0.44 15.38 -8.47
N LEU A 54 1.31 14.42 -8.79
CA LEU A 54 2.26 14.56 -9.90
C LEU A 54 1.56 14.51 -11.26
N VAL A 55 0.56 13.63 -11.41
CA VAL A 55 -0.20 13.49 -12.67
C VAL A 55 -1.11 14.69 -12.92
N ARG A 56 -1.84 15.16 -11.90
CA ARG A 56 -2.84 16.24 -12.07
C ARG A 56 -2.34 17.65 -11.83
N GLY A 57 -1.27 17.81 -11.06
CA GLY A 57 -0.76 19.11 -10.66
C GLY A 57 -1.38 19.70 -9.38
N ASP A 58 -2.34 19.03 -8.74
CA ASP A 58 -2.99 19.50 -7.51
C ASP A 58 -3.22 18.41 -6.44
N TRP A 59 -3.61 18.83 -5.23
CA TRP A 59 -3.88 17.92 -4.11
C TRP A 59 -5.36 17.57 -3.94
N ALA A 60 -6.19 17.67 -4.99
CA ALA A 60 -7.63 17.51 -4.80
C ALA A 60 -8.02 16.11 -4.29
N ASN A 61 -7.28 15.04 -4.62
CA ASN A 61 -7.56 13.68 -4.13
C ASN A 61 -7.25 13.54 -2.64
N ALA A 62 -6.14 14.11 -2.19
CA ALA A 62 -5.84 14.17 -0.77
C ALA A 62 -6.87 15.02 -0.02
N ARG A 63 -7.32 16.13 -0.62
CA ARG A 63 -8.38 16.98 -0.04
C ARG A 63 -9.69 16.22 0.08
N ARG A 64 -10.11 15.47 -0.96
CA ARG A 64 -11.28 14.59 -0.96
C ARG A 64 -11.19 13.56 0.18
N ALA A 65 -10.05 12.91 0.34
CA ALA A 65 -9.83 11.93 1.40
C ALA A 65 -9.91 12.51 2.81
N ILE A 66 -9.48 13.77 3.00
CA ILE A 66 -9.58 14.47 4.28
C ILE A 66 -11.03 14.90 4.56
N THR A 67 -11.75 15.38 3.54
CA THR A 67 -13.12 15.86 3.68
C THR A 67 -14.14 14.72 3.77
N ASP A 68 -13.81 13.54 3.25
CA ASP A 68 -14.61 12.33 3.34
C ASP A 68 -13.78 11.13 3.84
N PRO A 69 -13.66 10.97 5.18
CA PRO A 69 -12.94 9.86 5.78
C PRO A 69 -13.57 8.50 5.46
N ARG A 70 -14.87 8.48 5.15
CA ARG A 70 -15.57 7.24 4.82
C ARG A 70 -15.10 6.74 3.46
N ALA A 71 -15.04 7.61 2.45
CA ALA A 71 -14.46 7.27 1.15
C ALA A 71 -12.99 6.81 1.30
N ALA A 72 -12.19 7.49 2.12
CA ALA A 72 -10.79 7.11 2.35
C ALA A 72 -10.59 5.72 2.97
N LEU A 73 -11.49 5.30 3.86
CA LEU A 73 -11.39 4.03 4.57
C LEU A 73 -12.16 2.88 3.92
N LEU A 74 -13.29 3.18 3.27
CA LEU A 74 -14.25 2.17 2.81
C LEU A 74 -14.39 2.10 1.29
N ASP A 75 -14.15 3.19 0.56
CA ASP A 75 -14.31 3.23 -0.90
C ASP A 75 -13.31 4.17 -1.59
N GLN A 76 -12.06 3.72 -1.69
CA GLN A 76 -11.00 4.48 -2.37
C GLN A 76 -11.28 4.70 -3.86
N SER A 77 -12.25 4.01 -4.48
CA SER A 77 -12.58 4.25 -5.88
C SER A 77 -13.30 5.60 -6.09
N GLU A 78 -13.86 6.19 -5.03
CA GLU A 78 -14.44 7.54 -5.06
C GLU A 78 -13.38 8.64 -4.96
N LEU A 79 -12.13 8.29 -4.58
CA LEU A 79 -11.05 9.24 -4.37
C LEU A 79 -10.22 9.54 -5.62
N PHE A 80 -10.27 8.68 -6.63
CA PHE A 80 -9.43 8.77 -7.82
C PHE A 80 -10.29 8.58 -9.07
N ASP A 81 -10.33 9.61 -9.92
CA ASP A 81 -11.02 9.56 -11.19
C ASP A 81 -10.18 8.79 -12.24
N PRO A 82 -10.78 8.24 -13.32
CA PRO A 82 -10.03 7.64 -14.41
C PRO A 82 -8.99 8.63 -14.98
N GLY A 83 -7.72 8.22 -14.98
CA GLY A 83 -6.60 9.05 -15.44
C GLY A 83 -5.82 9.75 -14.32
N ASP A 84 -6.33 9.81 -13.10
CA ASP A 84 -5.64 10.39 -11.95
C ASP A 84 -4.42 9.56 -11.51
N LEU A 85 -4.54 8.23 -11.64
CA LEU A 85 -3.53 7.28 -11.20
C LEU A 85 -3.54 6.05 -12.11
N TRP A 86 -2.39 5.77 -12.73
CA TRP A 86 -2.22 4.63 -13.62
C TRP A 86 -1.60 3.43 -12.91
N PRO A 87 -1.95 2.18 -13.26
CA PRO A 87 -1.41 0.98 -12.62
C PRO A 87 0.13 0.93 -12.58
N LEU A 88 0.81 1.28 -13.68
CA LEU A 88 2.27 1.27 -13.73
C LEU A 88 2.91 2.37 -12.86
N HIS A 89 2.26 3.53 -12.72
CA HIS A 89 2.75 4.61 -11.88
C HIS A 89 2.75 4.22 -10.40
N ARG A 90 1.67 3.60 -9.91
CA ARG A 90 1.66 3.11 -8.54
C ARG A 90 2.68 2.00 -8.34
N LEU A 91 2.72 0.98 -9.21
CA LEU A 91 3.65 -0.15 -9.04
C LEU A 91 5.11 0.30 -9.02
N LEU A 92 5.47 1.28 -9.84
CA LEU A 92 6.79 1.91 -9.82
C LEU A 92 7.05 2.63 -8.48
N SER A 93 6.08 3.41 -8.00
CA SER A 93 6.17 4.09 -6.71
C SER A 93 6.34 3.10 -5.55
N HIS A 94 5.53 2.04 -5.49
CA HIS A 94 5.69 0.97 -4.50
C HIS A 94 7.07 0.32 -4.57
N ALA A 95 7.57 0.03 -5.79
CA ALA A 95 8.88 -0.59 -5.99
C ALA A 95 10.05 0.30 -5.51
N VAL A 96 9.90 1.62 -5.57
CA VAL A 96 10.89 2.58 -5.07
C VAL A 96 10.78 2.77 -3.55
N LEU A 97 9.56 2.87 -3.02
CA LEU A 97 9.32 3.14 -1.60
C LEU A 97 9.50 1.92 -0.71
N ALA A 98 9.22 0.70 -1.20
CA ALA A 98 9.33 -0.51 -0.39
C ALA A 98 10.75 -0.75 0.16
N PRO A 99 11.85 -0.64 -0.62
CA PRO A 99 13.20 -0.73 -0.09
C PRO A 99 13.52 0.32 0.97
N VAL A 100 13.01 1.55 0.82
CA VAL A 100 13.18 2.63 1.80
C VAL A 100 12.49 2.28 3.11
N ALA A 101 11.26 1.77 3.05
CA ALA A 101 10.52 1.31 4.22
C ALA A 101 11.21 0.12 4.92
N VAL A 102 11.81 -0.80 4.15
CA VAL A 102 12.59 -1.93 4.70
C VAL A 102 13.84 -1.43 5.44
N ALA A 103 14.57 -0.47 4.86
CA ALA A 103 15.74 0.13 5.51
C ALA A 103 15.35 0.87 6.79
N ALA A 104 14.23 1.60 6.79
CA ALA A 104 13.68 2.24 7.97
C ALA A 104 13.30 1.22 9.05
N ALA A 105 12.63 0.12 8.66
CA ALA A 105 12.26 -0.96 9.57
C ALA A 105 13.50 -1.65 10.19
N TRP A 106 14.58 -1.82 9.42
CA TRP A 106 15.85 -2.31 9.95
C TRP A 106 16.42 -1.37 11.02
N ALA A 107 16.46 -0.06 10.75
CA ALA A 107 17.00 0.94 11.67
C ALA A 107 16.16 1.01 12.97
N VAL A 108 14.83 1.03 12.84
CA VAL A 108 13.90 0.99 13.98
C VAL A 108 14.07 -0.31 14.76
N GLY A 109 14.11 -1.45 14.07
CA GLY A 109 14.32 -2.75 14.69
C GLY A 109 15.63 -2.84 15.47
N ASN A 110 16.71 -2.20 14.99
CA ASN A 110 17.97 -2.08 15.72
C ASN A 110 17.79 -1.28 17.03
N ALA A 111 17.13 -0.13 16.97
CA ALA A 111 16.84 0.66 18.16
C ALA A 111 15.99 -0.11 19.20
N LEU A 112 14.97 -0.85 18.74
CA LEU A 112 14.13 -1.70 19.60
C LEU A 112 14.91 -2.89 20.18
N ALA A 113 15.87 -3.45 19.43
CA ALA A 113 16.76 -4.50 19.91
C ALA A 113 17.64 -3.99 21.07
N VAL A 114 18.25 -2.81 20.90
CA VAL A 114 19.04 -2.15 21.95
C VAL A 114 18.20 -1.85 23.19
N ALA A 115 16.93 -1.51 23.02
CA ALA A 115 15.98 -1.30 24.12
C ALA A 115 15.50 -2.60 24.80
N GLY A 116 15.91 -3.79 24.34
CA GLY A 116 15.58 -5.07 24.96
C GLY A 116 14.14 -5.54 24.71
N LEU A 117 13.47 -5.05 23.67
CA LEU A 117 12.06 -5.36 23.39
C LEU A 117 11.83 -6.71 22.68
N GLY A 118 12.88 -7.49 22.46
CA GLY A 118 12.81 -8.80 21.80
C GLY A 118 12.52 -8.73 20.29
N VAL A 119 12.74 -7.57 19.68
CA VAL A 119 12.69 -7.37 18.23
C VAL A 119 14.12 -7.34 17.69
N THR A 120 14.39 -8.02 16.59
CA THR A 120 15.69 -7.89 15.90
C THR A 120 15.56 -7.02 14.65
N ALA A 121 16.64 -6.30 14.30
CA ALA A 121 16.70 -5.49 13.08
C ALA A 121 16.39 -6.32 11.82
N THR A 122 16.96 -7.54 11.74
CA THR A 122 16.73 -8.47 10.62
C THR A 122 15.28 -8.93 10.55
N ALA A 123 14.66 -9.28 11.69
CA ALA A 123 13.26 -9.68 11.71
C ALA A 123 12.33 -8.54 11.29
N ALA A 124 12.56 -7.32 11.79
CA ALA A 124 11.77 -6.15 11.42
C ALA A 124 11.88 -5.82 9.93
N ALA A 125 13.11 -5.88 9.38
CA ALA A 125 13.36 -5.66 7.97
C ALA A 125 12.71 -6.74 7.09
N LEU A 126 12.90 -8.01 7.44
CA LEU A 126 12.36 -9.15 6.69
C LEU A 126 10.83 -9.15 6.71
N ALA A 127 10.22 -8.92 7.88
CA ALA A 127 8.76 -8.90 8.00
C ALA A 127 8.14 -7.78 7.17
N THR A 128 8.73 -6.57 7.22
CA THR A 128 8.34 -5.44 6.37
C THR A 128 8.50 -5.78 4.88
N ALA A 129 9.63 -6.38 4.50
CA ALA A 129 9.90 -6.76 3.11
C ALA A 129 8.87 -7.76 2.58
N VAL A 130 8.51 -8.78 3.38
CA VAL A 130 7.53 -9.79 2.99
C VAL A 130 6.13 -9.18 2.86
N VAL A 131 5.70 -8.35 3.81
CA VAL A 131 4.39 -7.69 3.73
C VAL A 131 4.29 -6.81 2.49
N LEU A 132 5.30 -5.97 2.24
CA LEU A 132 5.29 -5.07 1.07
C LEU A 132 5.44 -5.83 -0.25
N TYR A 133 6.22 -6.91 -0.27
CA TYR A 133 6.29 -7.79 -1.44
C TYR A 133 4.91 -8.38 -1.76
N VAL A 134 4.21 -8.93 -0.76
CA VAL A 134 2.88 -9.49 -0.95
C VAL A 134 1.90 -8.41 -1.42
N HIS A 135 1.98 -7.20 -0.86
CA HIS A 135 1.17 -6.07 -1.31
C HIS A 135 1.35 -5.79 -2.81
N VAL A 136 2.59 -5.58 -3.25
CA VAL A 136 2.92 -5.31 -4.66
C VAL A 136 2.51 -6.49 -5.55
N LEU A 137 2.75 -7.72 -5.11
CA LEU A 137 2.35 -8.91 -5.85
C LEU A 137 0.83 -8.99 -6.01
N THR A 138 0.06 -8.68 -4.96
CA THR A 138 -1.40 -8.68 -5.05
C THR A 138 -1.93 -7.61 -5.99
N ASP A 139 -1.29 -6.44 -6.05
CA ASP A 139 -1.62 -5.41 -7.03
C ASP A 139 -1.29 -5.86 -8.46
N LEU A 140 -0.10 -6.45 -8.67
CA LEU A 140 0.28 -6.98 -9.98
C LEU A 140 -0.69 -8.06 -10.47
N ILE A 141 -1.04 -9.01 -9.60
CA ILE A 141 -2.02 -10.06 -9.91
C ILE A 141 -3.37 -9.44 -10.26
N TRP A 142 -3.82 -8.46 -9.47
CA TRP A 142 -5.09 -7.77 -9.70
C TRP A 142 -5.09 -7.03 -11.03
N ASP A 143 -3.98 -6.40 -11.40
CA ASP A 143 -3.84 -5.66 -12.65
C ASP A 143 -3.80 -6.57 -13.87
N VAL A 144 -3.12 -7.70 -13.79
CA VAL A 144 -3.17 -8.75 -14.82
C VAL A 144 -4.59 -9.28 -14.96
N TRP A 145 -5.29 -9.52 -13.84
CA TRP A 145 -6.66 -10.04 -13.88
C TRP A 145 -7.69 -9.02 -14.37
N ARG A 146 -7.43 -7.72 -14.22
CA ARG A 146 -8.33 -6.63 -14.64
C ARG A 146 -7.77 -5.78 -15.78
N GLN A 147 -6.97 -6.38 -16.64
CA GLN A 147 -6.37 -5.69 -17.78
C GLN A 147 -7.43 -5.02 -18.69
N ASP A 148 -8.61 -5.62 -18.83
CA ASP A 148 -9.71 -5.05 -19.62
C ASP A 148 -10.12 -3.65 -19.10
N ARG A 149 -10.18 -3.45 -17.78
CA ARG A 149 -10.50 -2.14 -17.18
C ARG A 149 -9.43 -1.08 -17.46
N TYR A 150 -8.17 -1.49 -17.59
CA TYR A 150 -7.12 -0.56 -17.98
C TYR A 150 -7.37 -0.04 -19.41
N HIS A 151 -7.70 -0.93 -20.36
CA HIS A 151 -8.04 -0.52 -21.73
C HIS A 151 -9.30 0.35 -21.79
N GLU A 152 -10.34 0.03 -21.00
CA GLU A 152 -11.55 0.87 -20.88
C GLU A 152 -11.21 2.29 -20.38
N ASN A 153 -10.40 2.41 -19.33
CA ASN A 153 -9.98 3.71 -18.80
C ASN A 153 -9.16 4.50 -19.81
N VAL A 154 -8.28 3.85 -20.59
CA VAL A 154 -7.53 4.51 -21.66
C VAL A 154 -8.47 5.07 -22.72
N ARG A 155 -9.46 4.29 -23.20
CA ARG A 155 -10.45 4.76 -24.19
C ARG A 155 -11.27 5.94 -23.68
N ARG A 156 -11.73 5.85 -22.43
CA ARG A 156 -12.48 6.94 -21.78
C ARG A 156 -11.67 8.23 -21.70
N VAL A 157 -10.38 8.14 -21.36
CA VAL A 157 -9.48 9.31 -21.29
C VAL A 157 -9.13 9.83 -22.69
N ALA A 158 -9.00 8.93 -23.69
CA ALA A 158 -8.72 9.29 -25.08
C ALA A 158 -9.91 9.94 -25.81
N GLY A 159 -11.12 9.80 -25.29
CA GLY A 159 -12.35 10.36 -25.89
C GLY A 159 -13.00 9.45 -26.94
N ASP A 160 -12.57 8.19 -27.05
CA ASP A 160 -13.09 7.23 -28.05
C ASP A 160 -14.55 6.79 -27.79
N ASP A 161 -15.09 7.08 -26.60
CA ASP A 161 -16.47 6.79 -26.21
C ASP A 161 -17.45 7.96 -26.46
N ASP A 162 -17.03 9.03 -27.15
CA ASP A 162 -17.94 10.10 -27.59
C ASP A 162 -18.57 9.75 -28.95
N PRO A 163 -19.85 9.31 -29.01
CA PRO A 163 -20.53 9.04 -30.29
C PRO A 163 -20.78 10.31 -31.11
N SER A 164 -20.42 11.49 -30.60
CA SER A 164 -20.52 12.79 -31.27
C SER A 164 -19.18 13.38 -31.75
N GLY A 165 -18.13 12.54 -31.89
CA GLY A 165 -16.86 12.95 -32.49
C GLY A 165 -16.97 13.63 -33.87
N PRO A 166 -15.99 14.46 -34.23
CA PRO A 166 -16.08 15.60 -35.17
C PRO A 166 -16.55 15.29 -36.60
#